data_AF-A0A928RJZ3-F1
#
_entry.id   AF-A0A928RJZ3-F1
#
_cell.length_a   1.000
_cell.length_b   1.000
_cell.length_c   1.000
_cell.angle_alpha   90.00
_cell.angle_beta   90.00
_cell.angle_gamma   90.00
#
_symmetry.space_group_name_H-M   'P 1'
#
loop_
_entity.id
_entity.type
_entity.pdbx_description
1 polymer ?
#
loop_
_entity_poly.entity_id
_entity_poly.type
_entity_poly.pdbx_seq_one_letter_code
_entity_poly.pdbx_strand_id
1 'polypeptide(L)'
;MEIDGGVTKKAAKNAPKHIESTDIINFCVEMSTVADAEEDEYCGYVYNLDAVLENGAVKGEYKCRDRYGDALAQSFSESVEFMQRLYNIINEYDFARYNGEYCFVAGLPDNYGALVDIKFASGEQIYASDNETNFIPREAVIKLVDLFKSRAV
;
A
#
# COMPACT_ATOMS: atom_id res chain seq x y z
N MET A 1 12.77 18.87 24.62
CA MET A 1 11.84 17.74 24.55
C MET A 1 12.68 16.52 24.27
N GLU A 2 12.73 15.57 25.20
CA GLU A 2 13.24 14.23 24.87
C GLU A 2 12.23 13.61 23.92
N ILE A 3 12.65 13.41 22.67
CA ILE A 3 11.93 12.53 21.76
C ILE A 3 12.30 11.14 22.27
N ASP A 4 11.38 10.48 22.95
CA ASP A 4 11.56 9.08 23.33
C ASP A 4 11.72 8.29 22.03
N GLY A 5 12.94 7.89 21.70
CA GLY A 5 13.31 7.17 20.47
C GLY A 5 12.85 5.71 20.49
N GLY A 6 11.66 5.47 21.03
CA GLY A 6 11.10 4.15 21.25
C GLY A 6 10.67 3.49 19.94
N VAL A 7 10.96 2.19 19.84
CA VAL A 7 10.47 1.33 18.76
C VAL A 7 9.43 0.38 19.33
N THR A 8 8.23 0.39 18.75
CA THR A 8 7.15 -0.55 19.06
C THR A 8 7.01 -1.54 17.92
N LYS A 9 7.31 -2.82 18.20
CA LYS A 9 7.06 -3.93 17.26
C LYS A 9 5.96 -4.84 17.79
N LYS A 10 4.95 -5.11 16.98
CA LYS A 10 3.86 -6.05 17.28
C LYS A 10 3.68 -7.00 16.10
N ALA A 11 3.37 -8.25 16.40
CA ALA A 11 3.01 -9.23 15.39
C ALA A 11 1.79 -9.99 15.88
N ALA A 12 0.69 -9.92 15.12
CA ALA A 12 -0.46 -10.77 15.35
C ALA A 12 -0.14 -12.19 14.85
N LYS A 13 0.40 -13.03 15.74
CA LYS A 13 0.87 -14.39 15.40
C LYS A 13 -0.18 -15.29 14.74
N ASN A 14 -1.46 -14.98 14.96
CA ASN A 14 -2.60 -15.73 14.42
C ASN A 14 -3.22 -15.06 13.20
N ALA A 15 -2.65 -13.96 12.69
CA ALA A 15 -3.12 -13.36 11.45
C ALA A 15 -2.91 -14.35 10.29
N PRO A 16 -3.95 -14.62 9.48
CA PRO A 16 -3.82 -15.51 8.34
C PRO A 16 -2.74 -15.02 7.38
N LYS A 17 -1.75 -15.88 7.09
CA LYS A 17 -0.69 -15.62 6.10
C LYS A 17 -1.04 -16.14 4.71
N HIS A 18 -2.27 -16.62 4.56
CA HIS A 18 -2.89 -17.04 3.32
C HIS A 18 -4.30 -16.44 3.30
N ILE A 19 -4.73 -15.94 2.14
CA ILE A 19 -6.08 -15.41 1.93
C ILE A 19 -6.73 -16.29 0.86
N GLU A 20 -7.91 -16.83 1.17
CA GLU A 20 -8.64 -17.69 0.24
C GLU A 20 -9.46 -16.86 -0.75
N SER A 21 -9.99 -15.71 -0.31
CA SER A 21 -10.79 -14.84 -1.15
C SER A 21 -9.97 -14.07 -2.19
N THR A 22 -10.51 -14.00 -3.41
CA THR A 22 -9.98 -13.17 -4.50
C THR A 22 -10.70 -11.83 -4.62
N ASP A 23 -11.86 -11.70 -3.98
CA ASP A 23 -12.79 -10.58 -4.19
C ASP A 23 -12.43 -9.41 -3.27
N ILE A 24 -11.58 -8.51 -3.76
CA ILE A 24 -11.22 -7.28 -3.04
C ILE A 24 -12.37 -6.28 -3.08
N ILE A 25 -12.74 -5.75 -1.91
CA ILE A 25 -13.74 -4.67 -1.78
C ILE A 25 -13.11 -3.32 -1.42
N ASN A 26 -11.95 -3.35 -0.76
CA ASN A 26 -11.17 -2.16 -0.41
C ASN A 26 -9.69 -2.49 -0.53
N PHE A 27 -8.95 -1.64 -1.22
CA PHE A 27 -7.52 -1.67 -1.35
C PHE A 27 -6.96 -0.30 -0.94
N CYS A 28 -6.05 -0.28 0.01
CA CYS A 28 -5.30 0.90 0.41
C CYS A 28 -3.85 0.48 0.61
N VAL A 29 -2.94 1.16 -0.09
CA VAL A 29 -1.51 1.01 0.10
C VAL A 29 -0.87 2.38 0.15
N GLU A 30 -0.14 2.63 1.23
CA GLU A 30 0.78 3.76 1.34
C GLU A 30 2.21 3.24 1.30
N MET A 31 3.08 3.87 0.53
CA MET A 31 4.48 3.44 0.46
C MET A 31 5.41 4.58 0.10
N SER A 32 6.58 4.55 0.72
CA SER A 32 7.65 5.52 0.53
C SER A 32 8.79 4.90 -0.25
N THR A 33 9.25 5.62 -1.27
CA THR A 33 10.48 5.33 -2.04
C THR A 33 11.50 6.46 -1.88
N VAL A 34 11.32 7.33 -0.88
CA VAL A 34 12.19 8.51 -0.69
C VAL A 34 13.61 8.16 -0.29
N ALA A 35 13.80 7.00 0.33
CA ALA A 35 15.06 6.47 0.83
C ALA A 35 15.64 5.38 -0.08
N ASP A 36 14.99 5.08 -1.21
CA ASP A 36 15.48 4.10 -2.16
C ASP A 36 16.83 4.56 -2.73
N ALA A 37 17.77 3.62 -2.85
CA ALA A 37 19.10 3.88 -3.38
C ALA A 37 19.13 3.95 -4.92
N GLU A 38 18.08 3.45 -5.58
CA GLU A 38 17.95 3.53 -7.03
C GLU A 38 17.49 4.93 -7.47
N GLU A 39 17.86 5.31 -8.69
CA GLU A 39 17.48 6.58 -9.29
C GLU A 39 16.67 6.31 -10.57
N ASP A 40 15.35 6.19 -10.42
CA ASP A 40 14.40 6.12 -11.54
C ASP A 40 13.11 6.89 -11.23
N GLU A 41 12.13 6.83 -12.15
CA GLU A 41 10.89 7.61 -12.05
C GLU A 41 9.97 7.20 -10.89
N TYR A 42 10.26 6.07 -10.20
CA TYR A 42 9.48 5.57 -9.08
C TYR A 42 10.10 5.97 -7.72
N CYS A 43 11.28 6.56 -7.71
CA CYS A 43 12.03 6.91 -6.51
C CYS A 43 11.79 8.36 -6.08
N GLY A 44 11.98 8.64 -4.79
CA GLY A 44 11.86 10.01 -4.27
C GLY A 44 10.44 10.45 -3.91
N TYR A 45 9.47 9.52 -3.91
CA TYR A 45 8.06 9.81 -3.69
C TYR A 45 7.47 9.05 -2.50
N VAL A 46 6.34 9.54 -2.02
CA VAL A 46 5.40 8.79 -1.20
C VAL A 46 4.11 8.63 -1.98
N TYR A 47 3.72 7.38 -2.22
CA TYR A 47 2.51 7.00 -2.93
C TYR A 47 1.40 6.65 -1.97
N ASN A 48 0.16 7.07 -2.27
CA ASN A 48 -1.05 6.54 -1.67
C ASN A 48 -1.96 6.07 -2.80
N LEU A 49 -2.27 4.77 -2.78
CA LEU A 49 -3.02 4.07 -3.82
C LEU A 49 -4.27 3.48 -3.19
N ASP A 50 -5.43 4.02 -3.56
CA ASP A 50 -6.72 3.63 -2.97
C ASP A 50 -7.68 3.15 -4.05
N ALA A 51 -8.33 2.01 -3.82
CA ALA A 51 -9.42 1.54 -4.66
C ALA A 51 -10.53 0.93 -3.81
N VAL A 52 -11.77 1.34 -4.07
CA VAL A 52 -12.97 0.85 -3.35
C VAL A 52 -14.01 0.38 -4.36
N LEU A 53 -14.54 -0.82 -4.15
CA LEU A 53 -15.65 -1.35 -4.93
C LEU A 53 -16.97 -0.86 -4.33
N GLU A 54 -17.69 0.01 -5.04
CA GLU A 54 -18.98 0.54 -4.63
C GLU A 54 -20.01 0.38 -5.75
N ASN A 55 -21.15 -0.25 -5.44
CA ASN A 55 -22.27 -0.40 -6.39
C ASN A 55 -21.87 -0.99 -7.76
N GLY A 56 -20.90 -1.92 -7.78
CA GLY A 56 -20.44 -2.59 -9.00
C GLY A 56 -19.44 -1.78 -9.85
N ALA A 57 -18.98 -0.63 -9.36
CA ALA A 57 -17.91 0.15 -9.98
C ALA A 57 -16.75 0.33 -9.01
N VAL A 58 -15.53 0.41 -9.54
CA VAL A 58 -14.35 0.73 -8.75
C VAL A 58 -14.16 2.23 -8.76
N LYS A 59 -14.03 2.84 -7.58
CA LYS A 59 -13.54 4.21 -7.40
C LYS A 59 -12.09 4.13 -6.95
N GLY A 60 -11.19 4.67 -7.76
CA GLY A 60 -9.77 4.65 -7.49
C GLY A 60 -9.21 6.05 -7.27
N GLU A 61 -8.12 6.13 -6.52
CA GLU A 61 -7.34 7.34 -6.31
C GLU A 61 -5.85 7.02 -6.39
N TYR A 62 -5.13 7.83 -7.16
CA TYR A 62 -3.68 7.84 -7.24
C TYR A 62 -3.18 9.14 -6.64
N LYS A 63 -2.39 9.05 -5.58
CA LYS A 63 -1.66 10.18 -5.00
C LYS A 63 -0.17 9.88 -4.99
N CYS A 64 0.64 10.81 -5.44
CA CYS A 64 2.08 10.80 -5.19
C CYS A 64 2.54 12.16 -4.74
N ARG A 65 3.42 12.21 -3.74
CA ARG A 65 4.06 13.45 -3.30
C ARG A 65 5.56 13.27 -3.21
N ASP A 66 6.31 14.29 -3.60
CA ASP A 66 7.76 14.28 -3.43
C ASP A 66 8.16 14.78 -2.03
N ARG A 67 9.47 14.84 -1.77
CA ARG A 67 10.04 15.33 -0.51
C ARG A 67 9.89 16.84 -0.29
N TYR A 68 9.56 17.60 -1.33
CA TYR A 68 9.38 19.05 -1.28
C TYR A 68 7.92 19.46 -1.08
N GLY A 69 7.00 18.49 -1.16
CA GLY A 69 5.57 18.69 -0.95
C GLY A 69 4.78 18.87 -2.24
N ASP A 70 5.42 18.75 -3.40
CA ASP A 70 4.71 18.73 -4.68
C ASP A 70 3.92 17.43 -4.76
N ALA A 71 2.61 17.56 -4.97
CA ALA A 71 1.69 16.44 -4.93
C ALA A 71 0.84 16.38 -6.19
N LEU A 72 0.75 15.19 -6.78
CA LEU A 72 -0.23 14.84 -7.79
C LEU A 72 -1.29 13.98 -7.13
N ALA A 73 -2.56 14.34 -7.31
CA ALA A 73 -3.70 13.56 -6.86
C ALA A 73 -4.72 13.48 -7.99
N GLN A 74 -5.14 12.26 -8.33
CA GLN A 74 -6.09 12.00 -9.39
C GLN A 74 -7.03 10.88 -8.99
N SER A 75 -8.32 11.03 -9.31
CA SER A 75 -9.34 10.02 -9.06
C SER A 75 -9.87 9.47 -10.38
N PHE A 76 -10.23 8.19 -10.40
CA PHE A 76 -10.76 7.52 -11.59
C PHE A 76 -11.89 6.55 -11.23
N SER A 77 -12.62 6.13 -12.27
CA SER A 77 -13.60 5.05 -12.17
C SER A 77 -13.28 3.95 -13.17
N GLU A 78 -13.30 2.70 -12.71
CA GLU A 78 -12.99 1.52 -13.51
C GLU A 78 -14.03 0.41 -13.28
N SER A 79 -13.97 -0.62 -14.14
CA SER A 79 -14.74 -1.84 -13.94
C SER A 79 -14.16 -2.67 -12.79
N VAL A 80 -14.93 -3.67 -12.35
CA VAL A 80 -14.51 -4.65 -11.34
C VAL A 80 -13.23 -5.42 -11.72
N GLU A 81 -12.89 -5.48 -13.02
CA GLU A 81 -11.65 -6.11 -13.50
C GLU A 81 -10.39 -5.41 -12.98
N PHE A 82 -10.49 -4.15 -12.55
CA PHE A 82 -9.39 -3.47 -11.86
C PHE A 82 -9.02 -4.16 -10.53
N MET A 83 -10.02 -4.57 -9.74
CA MET A 83 -9.77 -5.32 -8.50
C MET A 83 -9.11 -6.67 -8.76
N GLN A 84 -9.47 -7.35 -9.85
CA GLN A 84 -8.81 -8.60 -10.23
C GLN A 84 -7.34 -8.40 -10.58
N ARG A 85 -7.01 -7.29 -11.27
CA ARG A 85 -5.61 -6.94 -11.56
C ARG A 85 -4.82 -6.64 -10.28
N LEU A 86 -5.43 -5.94 -9.31
CA LEU A 86 -4.84 -5.73 -7.99
C LEU A 86 -4.59 -7.06 -7.28
N TYR A 87 -5.59 -7.94 -7.23
CA TYR A 87 -5.45 -9.26 -6.62
C TYR A 87 -4.28 -10.06 -7.22
N ASN A 88 -4.12 -10.03 -8.54
CA ASN A 88 -3.03 -10.74 -9.20
C ASN A 88 -1.65 -10.23 -8.73
N ILE A 89 -1.48 -8.92 -8.55
CA ILE A 89 -0.24 -8.33 -8.01
C ILE A 89 -0.03 -8.76 -6.55
N ILE A 90 -1.06 -8.61 -5.72
CA ILE A 90 -1.03 -8.98 -4.29
C ILE A 90 -0.61 -10.45 -4.11
N ASN A 91 -1.17 -11.33 -4.93
CA ASN A 91 -0.90 -12.76 -4.91
C ASN A 91 0.49 -13.09 -5.49
N GLU A 92 0.90 -12.46 -6.58
CA GLU A 92 2.23 -12.65 -7.20
C GLU A 92 3.36 -12.32 -6.22
N TYR A 93 3.19 -11.28 -5.42
CA TYR A 93 4.21 -10.81 -4.45
C TYR A 93 3.92 -11.23 -3.00
N ASP A 94 2.96 -12.14 -2.79
CA ASP A 94 2.65 -12.75 -1.50
C ASP A 94 2.45 -11.72 -0.37
N PHE A 95 1.60 -10.71 -0.59
CA PHE A 95 1.36 -9.66 0.40
C PHE A 95 0.80 -10.22 1.73
N ALA A 96 0.11 -11.36 1.67
CA ALA A 96 -0.43 -12.05 2.85
C ALA A 96 0.66 -12.43 3.86
N ARG A 97 1.91 -12.64 3.41
CA ARG A 97 3.04 -12.94 4.31
C ARG A 97 3.29 -11.86 5.35
N TYR A 98 2.95 -10.61 5.08
CA TYR A 98 3.13 -9.48 5.99
C TYR A 98 1.96 -9.29 6.97
N ASN A 99 0.85 -10.00 6.77
CA ASN A 99 -0.39 -9.74 7.51
C ASN A 99 -0.18 -9.81 9.03
N GLY A 100 -0.63 -8.78 9.75
CA GLY A 100 -0.50 -8.66 11.20
C GLY A 100 0.85 -8.13 11.69
N GLU A 101 1.76 -7.72 10.81
CA GLU A 101 3.02 -7.08 11.18
C GLU A 101 2.85 -5.58 11.40
N TYR A 102 3.37 -5.09 12.53
CA TYR A 102 3.31 -3.70 12.90
C TYR A 102 4.65 -3.24 13.50
N CYS A 103 5.26 -2.23 12.89
CA CYS A 103 6.43 -1.54 13.40
C CYS A 103 6.16 -0.04 13.45
N PHE A 104 6.44 0.58 14.59
CA PHE A 104 6.33 2.01 14.77
C PHE A 104 7.54 2.54 15.51
N VAL A 105 8.25 3.46 14.87
CA VAL A 105 9.38 4.20 15.43
C VAL A 105 8.91 5.62 15.76
N ALA A 106 8.99 5.98 17.04
CA ALA A 106 8.62 7.31 17.48
C ALA A 106 9.56 8.37 16.88
N GLY A 107 8.98 9.45 16.37
CA GLY A 107 9.71 10.53 15.71
C GLY A 107 9.91 10.35 14.20
N LEU A 108 9.55 9.19 13.63
CA LEU A 108 9.41 9.03 12.18
C LEU A 108 7.98 9.38 11.74
N PRO A 109 7.81 10.03 10.57
CA PRO A 109 6.49 10.17 9.95
C PRO A 109 5.89 8.80 9.63
N ASP A 110 4.57 8.65 9.80
CA ASP A 110 3.85 7.40 9.53
C ASP A 110 4.08 6.88 8.11
N ASN A 111 4.27 7.79 7.17
CA ASN A 111 4.38 7.51 5.74
C ASN A 111 5.81 7.38 5.23
N TYR A 112 6.81 7.17 6.11
CA TYR A 112 8.21 6.99 5.70
C TYR A 112 8.55 5.54 5.31
N GLY A 113 7.76 4.56 5.75
CA GLY A 113 7.84 3.17 5.33
C GLY A 113 6.67 2.76 4.42
N ALA A 114 5.85 1.79 4.86
CA ALA A 114 4.69 1.31 4.13
C ALA A 114 3.50 0.91 5.02
N LEU A 115 2.30 1.02 4.45
CA LEU A 115 1.04 0.53 4.99
C LEU A 115 0.30 -0.26 3.92
N VAL A 116 -0.27 -1.40 4.31
CA VAL A 116 -1.18 -2.19 3.49
C VAL A 116 -2.46 -2.41 4.30
N ASP A 117 -3.61 -2.04 3.74
CA ASP A 117 -4.95 -2.40 4.24
C ASP A 117 -5.83 -2.85 3.07
N ILE A 118 -5.97 -4.17 2.93
CA ILE A 118 -6.75 -4.81 1.87
C ILE A 118 -7.86 -5.61 2.53
N LYS A 119 -9.12 -5.30 2.19
CA LYS A 119 -10.31 -6.01 2.68
C LYS A 119 -10.96 -6.78 1.56
N PHE A 120 -11.39 -7.99 1.89
CA PHE A 120 -12.04 -8.92 0.96
C PHE A 120 -13.53 -9.08 1.28
N ALA A 121 -14.33 -9.46 0.28
CA ALA A 121 -15.77 -9.68 0.43
C ALA A 121 -16.11 -10.80 1.44
N SER A 122 -15.19 -11.77 1.62
CA SER A 122 -15.29 -12.84 2.63
C SER A 122 -15.22 -12.33 4.07
N GLY A 123 -14.75 -11.09 4.29
CA GLY A 123 -14.39 -10.55 5.59
C GLY A 123 -12.94 -10.77 5.97
N GLU A 124 -12.15 -11.46 5.14
CA GLU A 124 -10.70 -11.54 5.29
C GLU A 124 -10.04 -10.16 5.11
N GLN A 125 -8.89 -9.96 5.75
CA GLN A 125 -8.12 -8.73 5.65
C GLN A 125 -6.62 -9.03 5.66
N ILE A 126 -5.88 -8.31 4.81
CA ILE A 126 -4.43 -8.13 4.95
C ILE A 126 -4.22 -6.74 5.54
N TYR A 127 -3.66 -6.67 6.74
CA TYR A 127 -3.25 -5.42 7.36
C TYR A 127 -1.81 -5.51 7.86
N ALA A 128 -0.96 -4.60 7.41
CA ALA A 128 0.42 -4.48 7.86
C ALA A 128 0.87 -3.02 7.82
N SER A 129 1.72 -2.59 8.75
CA SER A 129 2.24 -1.22 8.78
C SER A 129 3.63 -1.16 9.39
N ASP A 130 4.54 -0.47 8.72
CA ASP A 130 5.89 -0.18 9.20
C ASP A 130 6.21 1.26 8.80
N ASN A 131 6.36 2.17 9.77
CA ASN A 131 6.68 3.57 9.46
C ASN A 131 8.18 3.83 9.26
N GLU A 132 9.03 2.81 9.40
CA GLU A 132 10.48 2.91 9.22
C GLU A 132 10.93 2.37 7.86
N THR A 133 10.39 1.22 7.46
CA THR A 133 10.84 0.50 6.25
C THR A 133 9.69 0.26 5.28
N ASN A 134 9.91 0.55 4.00
CA ASN A 134 9.04 0.05 2.94
C ASN A 134 9.30 -1.45 2.74
N PHE A 135 8.41 -2.29 3.27
CA PHE A 135 8.51 -3.75 3.17
C PHE A 135 7.96 -4.29 1.83
N ILE A 136 7.36 -3.46 0.99
CA ILE A 136 6.80 -3.87 -0.30
C ILE A 136 7.95 -4.05 -1.30
N PRO A 137 8.06 -5.22 -1.99
CA PRO A 137 9.10 -5.43 -3.00
C PRO A 137 9.04 -4.38 -4.10
N ARG A 138 10.20 -3.92 -4.58
CA ARG A 138 10.31 -2.86 -5.59
C ARG A 138 9.50 -3.13 -6.85
N GLU A 139 9.53 -4.36 -7.35
CA GLU A 139 8.79 -4.74 -8.55
C GLU A 139 7.27 -4.67 -8.32
N ALA A 140 6.80 -4.93 -7.10
CA ALA A 140 5.40 -4.75 -6.73
C ALA A 140 5.03 -3.26 -6.68
N VAL A 141 5.92 -2.41 -6.13
CA VAL A 141 5.76 -0.94 -6.14
C VAL A 141 5.56 -0.46 -7.58
N ILE A 142 6.45 -0.83 -8.49
CA ILE A 142 6.38 -0.44 -9.91
C ILE A 142 5.05 -0.86 -10.53
N LYS A 143 4.64 -2.14 -10.39
CA LYS A 143 3.39 -2.62 -10.98
C LYS A 143 2.16 -1.94 -10.40
N LEU A 144 2.13 -1.67 -9.10
CA LEU A 144 1.04 -0.95 -8.45
C LEU A 144 0.99 0.49 -8.96
N VAL A 145 2.11 1.20 -8.94
CA VAL A 145 2.20 2.59 -9.40
C VAL A 145 1.78 2.70 -10.87
N ASP A 146 2.27 1.84 -11.76
CA ASP A 146 1.90 1.83 -13.18
C ASP A 146 0.42 1.54 -13.39
N LEU A 147 -0.12 0.55 -12.66
CA LEU A 147 -1.54 0.19 -12.75
C LEU A 147 -2.43 1.39 -12.44
N PHE A 148 -2.14 2.13 -11.36
CA PHE A 148 -2.89 3.33 -10.97
C PHE A 148 -2.62 4.54 -11.86
N LYS A 149 -1.34 4.84 -12.15
CA LYS A 149 -0.91 5.96 -12.99
C LYS A 149 -1.52 5.88 -14.39
N SER A 150 -1.71 4.67 -14.94
CA SER A 150 -2.36 4.47 -16.26
C SER A 150 -3.84 4.85 -16.32
N ARG A 151 -4.50 5.04 -15.17
CA ARG A 151 -5.93 5.40 -15.05
C ARG A 151 -6.15 6.86 -14.69
N ALA A 152 -5.08 7.50 -14.21
CA ALA A 152 -4.99 8.89 -13.85
C ALA A 152 -4.66 9.72 -15.11
N VAL A 153 -5.66 9.93 -15.97
CA VAL A 153 -5.58 10.75 -17.21
C VAL A 153 -6.56 11.91 -17.15
#